data_AF-A0A938HNU3-F1
#
_entry.id   AF-A0A938HNU3-F1
#
_cell.length_a   1.000
_cell.length_b   1.000
_cell.length_c   1.000
_cell.angle_alpha   90.00
_cell.angle_beta   90.00
_cell.angle_gamma   90.00
#
_symmetry.space_group_name_H-M   'P 1'
#
loop_
_entity.id
_entity.type
_entity.pdbx_description
1 polymer ?
#
loop_
_entity_poly.entity_id
_entity_poly.type
_entity_poly.pdbx_seq_one_letter_code
_entity_poly.pdbx_strand_id
1 'polypeptide(L)'
;MGRRLGDQAPAGAQADLAGDVKHIAWQSVKSIGGKEPADGGFGWHNQFVFAVGAAYEVTDKLTGRIGYNYGKSPIDEEHLFANFLFPAISEHHLTAGASYKLTPTWELGASAFWSPENTVTNNPAGSDSYAQGGGRSFVSMEQYGAQISAKMKF
;
A
#
# COMPACT_ATOMS: atom_id res chain seq x y z
N MET A 1 -19.73 45.17 -2.50
CA MET A 1 -19.66 44.05 -3.47
C MET A 1 -18.21 43.93 -3.92
N GLY A 2 -17.56 42.80 -3.63
CA GLY A 2 -16.18 42.53 -4.04
C GLY A 2 -15.22 42.10 -2.92
N ARG A 3 -15.44 40.93 -2.30
CA ARG A 3 -14.33 40.21 -1.65
C ARG A 3 -13.56 39.49 -2.76
N ARG A 4 -12.29 39.85 -2.94
CA ARG A 4 -11.37 39.11 -3.80
C ARG A 4 -11.06 37.79 -3.09
N LEU A 5 -11.43 36.69 -3.74
CA LEU A 5 -10.87 35.37 -3.49
C LEU A 5 -9.37 35.45 -3.77
N GLY A 6 -8.59 35.45 -2.70
CA GLY A 6 -7.15 35.61 -2.72
C GLY A 6 -6.63 35.49 -1.30
N ASP A 7 -7.06 34.45 -0.60
CA ASP A 7 -6.42 34.05 0.65
C ASP A 7 -5.05 33.50 0.26
N GLN A 8 -4.06 34.39 0.30
CA GLN A 8 -2.65 34.01 0.29
C GLN A 8 -2.48 32.97 1.40
N ALA A 9 -1.85 31.84 1.07
CA ALA A 9 -1.44 30.87 2.08
C ALA A 9 -0.76 31.64 3.23
N PRO A 10 -1.15 31.42 4.51
CA PRO A 10 -0.56 32.16 5.61
C PRO A 10 0.96 32.04 5.53
N ALA A 11 1.65 33.17 5.72
CA ALA A 11 3.10 33.24 5.65
C ALA A 11 3.72 32.15 6.56
N GLY A 12 4.34 31.13 5.94
CA GLY A 12 4.90 29.97 6.65
C GLY A 12 4.38 28.60 6.21
N ALA A 13 3.33 28.50 5.39
CA ALA A 13 2.84 27.20 4.92
C ALA A 13 3.84 26.50 3.98
N GLN A 14 4.39 25.37 4.43
CA GLN A 14 5.29 24.53 3.66
C GLN A 14 4.59 23.21 3.26
N ALA A 15 4.76 22.85 1.99
CA ALA A 15 4.33 21.57 1.44
C ALA A 15 5.56 20.76 1.06
N ASP A 16 5.66 19.54 1.56
CA ASP A 16 6.69 18.58 1.18
C ASP A 16 6.05 17.49 0.34
N LEU A 17 6.63 17.22 -0.84
CA LEU A 17 6.21 16.14 -1.73
C LEU A 17 7.30 15.07 -1.75
N ALA A 18 6.88 13.81 -1.78
CA ALA A 18 7.77 12.66 -1.88
C ALA A 18 7.27 11.68 -2.93
N GLY A 19 8.23 11.04 -3.61
CA GLY A 19 8.00 9.93 -4.53
C GLY A 19 9.04 8.83 -4.29
N ASP A 20 8.64 7.58 -4.43
CA ASP A 20 9.49 6.41 -4.21
C ASP A 20 9.17 5.31 -5.22
N VAL A 21 10.20 4.56 -5.62
CA VAL A 21 10.09 3.41 -6.52
C VAL A 21 10.90 2.25 -5.94
N LYS A 22 10.24 1.11 -5.74
CA LYS A 22 10.88 -0.12 -5.26
C LYS A 22 10.75 -1.22 -6.29
N HIS A 23 11.81 -2.00 -6.43
CA HIS A 23 11.79 -3.28 -7.13
C HIS A 23 11.94 -4.40 -6.11
N ILE A 24 10.98 -5.32 -6.07
CA ILE A 24 10.99 -6.47 -5.17
C ILE A 24 11.21 -7.73 -6.03
N ALA A 25 12.36 -8.36 -5.84
CA ALA A 25 12.81 -9.49 -6.63
C ALA A 25 12.26 -10.83 -6.12
N TRP A 26 10.93 -10.99 -6.09
CA TRP A 26 10.26 -12.20 -5.58
C TRP A 26 10.73 -13.49 -6.25
N GLN A 27 11.00 -13.44 -7.56
CA GLN A 27 11.49 -14.59 -8.33
C GLN A 27 12.86 -15.10 -7.84
N SER A 28 13.65 -14.25 -7.17
CA SER A 28 14.98 -14.62 -6.68
C SER A 28 14.96 -15.59 -5.48
N VAL A 29 13.80 -15.78 -4.84
CA VAL A 29 13.63 -16.71 -3.73
C VAL A 29 13.60 -18.15 -4.26
N LYS A 30 14.76 -18.82 -4.21
CA LYS A 30 14.96 -20.17 -4.79
C LYS A 30 14.16 -21.29 -4.13
N SER A 31 13.78 -21.15 -2.86
CA SER A 31 13.07 -22.20 -2.12
C SER A 31 11.64 -22.34 -2.61
N ILE A 32 10.92 -21.22 -2.70
CA ILE A 32 9.46 -21.18 -2.90
C ILE A 32 8.99 -20.08 -3.86
N GLY A 33 9.72 -18.99 -4.09
CA GLY A 33 9.17 -17.83 -4.79
C GLY A 33 9.04 -18.07 -6.30
N GLY A 34 10.16 -18.09 -7.01
CA GLY A 34 10.18 -18.17 -8.48
C GLY A 34 10.06 -19.57 -9.07
N LYS A 35 9.93 -20.62 -8.25
CA LYS A 35 9.66 -21.98 -8.74
C LYS A 35 8.17 -22.10 -9.07
N GLU A 36 7.88 -22.82 -10.15
CA GLU A 36 6.51 -23.17 -10.53
C GLU A 36 5.84 -24.03 -9.45
N PRO A 37 4.51 -23.95 -9.27
CA PRO A 37 3.80 -24.81 -8.33
C PRO A 37 4.02 -26.30 -8.56
N ALA A 38 4.17 -26.73 -9.81
CA ALA A 38 4.50 -28.12 -10.16
C ALA A 38 5.84 -28.59 -9.55
N ASP A 39 6.77 -27.67 -9.30
CA ASP A 39 8.08 -27.91 -8.70
C ASP A 39 8.13 -27.56 -7.20
N GLY A 40 6.96 -27.33 -6.58
CA GLY A 40 6.83 -27.02 -5.15
C GLY A 40 7.05 -25.54 -4.78
N GLY A 41 6.91 -24.62 -5.74
CA GLY A 41 6.96 -23.18 -5.49
C GLY A 41 5.61 -22.46 -5.60
N PHE A 42 5.66 -21.13 -5.67
CA PHE A 42 4.51 -20.22 -5.70
C PHE A 42 4.37 -19.42 -7.00
N GLY A 43 5.31 -19.54 -7.95
CA GLY A 43 5.26 -18.84 -9.24
C GLY A 43 5.25 -17.31 -9.13
N TRP A 44 5.82 -16.73 -8.07
CA TRP A 44 5.77 -15.29 -7.85
C TRP A 44 6.56 -14.51 -8.88
N HIS A 45 5.98 -13.42 -9.38
CA HIS A 45 6.63 -12.47 -10.27
C HIS A 45 7.30 -11.34 -9.50
N ASN A 46 8.37 -10.79 -10.07
CA ASN A 46 8.97 -9.57 -9.54
C ASN A 46 7.96 -8.41 -9.59
N GLN A 47 8.05 -7.53 -8.60
CA GLN A 47 7.08 -6.46 -8.40
C GLN A 47 7.77 -5.11 -8.42
N PHE A 48 7.20 -4.16 -9.15
CA PHE A 48 7.48 -2.74 -8.93
C PHE A 48 6.42 -2.14 -8.03
N VAL A 49 6.85 -1.32 -7.09
CA VAL A 49 6.00 -0.56 -6.20
C VAL A 49 6.31 0.92 -6.39
N PHE A 50 5.28 1.71 -6.65
CA PHE A 50 5.34 3.15 -6.81
C PHE A 50 4.59 3.81 -5.64
N ALA A 51 5.21 4.80 -5.01
CA ALA A 51 4.56 5.55 -3.95
C ALA A 51 4.71 7.05 -4.17
N VAL A 52 3.67 7.79 -3.82
CA VAL A 52 3.68 9.25 -3.76
C VAL A 52 3.01 9.71 -2.47
N GLY A 53 3.46 10.83 -1.94
CA GLY A 53 2.90 11.39 -0.72
C GLY A 53 3.13 12.88 -0.60
N ALA A 54 2.29 13.51 0.20
CA ALA A 54 2.37 14.92 0.52
C ALA A 54 2.22 15.14 2.02
N ALA A 55 3.02 16.05 2.56
CA ALA A 55 2.84 16.60 3.90
C ALA A 55 2.58 18.10 3.77
N TYR A 56 1.66 18.62 4.58
CA TYR A 56 1.31 20.03 4.57
C TYR A 56 1.18 20.56 5.99
N GLU A 57 1.89 21.65 6.27
CA GLU A 57 1.73 22.40 7.51
C GLU A 57 0.44 23.23 7.46
N VAL A 58 -0.63 22.69 8.05
CA VAL A 58 -1.95 23.34 8.08
C VAL A 58 -1.92 24.54 9.01
N THR A 59 -1.22 24.42 10.15
CA THR A 59 -0.90 25.48 11.10
C THR A 59 0.48 25.24 11.71
N ASP A 60 1.03 26.19 12.46
CA ASP A 60 2.31 26.03 13.18
C ASP A 60 2.37 24.78 14.09
N LYS A 61 1.19 24.28 14.50
CA LYS A 61 1.04 23.12 15.38
C LYS A 61 0.54 21.87 14.67
N LEU A 62 -0.11 21.97 13.52
CA LEU A 62 -0.80 20.86 12.86
C LEU A 62 -0.20 20.58 11.48
N THR A 63 0.31 19.36 11.30
CA THR A 63 0.78 18.87 10.00
C THR A 63 -0.12 17.72 9.53
N GLY A 64 -0.70 17.85 8.34
CA GLY A 64 -1.45 16.79 7.67
C GLY A 64 -0.58 16.04 6.68
N ARG A 65 -0.87 14.75 6.48
CA ARG A 65 -0.17 13.87 5.53
C ARG A 65 -1.18 13.02 4.78
N ILE A 66 -0.97 12.87 3.48
CA ILE A 66 -1.70 11.93 2.62
C ILE A 66 -0.72 11.19 1.74
N GLY A 67 -1.06 9.98 1.33
CA GLY A 67 -0.22 9.18 0.45
C GLY A 67 -0.99 8.12 -0.31
N TYR A 68 -0.35 7.65 -1.38
CA TYR A 68 -0.82 6.56 -2.20
C TYR A 68 0.35 5.68 -2.61
N ASN A 69 0.13 4.37 -2.56
CA ASN A 69 1.08 3.37 -3.00
C ASN A 69 0.37 2.37 -3.92
N TYR A 70 1.01 2.06 -5.05
CA TYR A 70 0.58 1.04 -5.98
C TYR A 70 1.69 0.01 -6.19
N GLY A 71 1.36 -1.27 -6.02
CA GLY A 71 2.23 -2.37 -6.40
C GLY A 71 1.41 -3.52 -6.96
N LYS A 72 1.58 -3.84 -8.24
CA LYS A 72 0.88 -4.97 -8.85
C LYS A 72 1.21 -6.26 -8.10
N SER A 73 0.20 -7.10 -7.84
CA SER A 73 0.37 -8.38 -7.13
C SER A 73 1.48 -9.24 -7.79
N PRO A 74 2.38 -9.85 -7.01
CA PRO A 74 3.32 -10.83 -7.53
C PRO A 74 2.65 -12.18 -7.87
N ILE A 75 1.41 -12.39 -7.43
CA ILE A 75 0.60 -13.59 -7.72
C ILE A 75 -0.33 -13.26 -8.89
N ASP A 76 -0.32 -14.10 -9.92
CA ASP A 76 -1.24 -14.04 -11.05
C ASP A 76 -2.37 -15.09 -10.93
N GLU A 77 -3.27 -15.10 -11.91
CA GLU A 77 -4.40 -16.02 -12.00
C GLU A 77 -4.00 -17.48 -12.28
N GLU A 78 -2.77 -17.73 -12.75
CA GLU A 78 -2.26 -19.07 -13.06
C GLU A 78 -1.66 -19.75 -11.82
N HIS A 79 -1.27 -18.98 -10.81
CA HIS A 79 -0.66 -19.48 -9.58
C HIS A 79 -1.55 -19.29 -8.33
N LEU A 80 -2.82 -18.93 -8.50
CA LEU A 80 -3.69 -18.53 -7.39
C LEU A 80 -3.91 -19.64 -6.34
N PHE A 81 -4.18 -20.88 -6.77
CA PHE A 81 -4.45 -21.98 -5.84
C PHE A 81 -3.24 -22.28 -4.94
N ALA A 82 -2.03 -22.26 -5.48
CA ALA A 82 -0.80 -22.45 -4.71
C ALA A 82 -0.61 -21.37 -3.63
N ASN A 83 -1.15 -20.18 -3.85
CA ASN A 83 -0.98 -19.01 -2.99
C ASN A 83 -2.12 -18.78 -2.00
N PHE A 84 -3.10 -19.68 -1.96
CA PHE A 84 -4.34 -19.49 -1.19
C PHE A 84 -4.11 -19.22 0.31
N LEU A 85 -3.07 -19.81 0.91
CA LEU A 85 -2.71 -19.62 2.33
C LEU A 85 -1.96 -18.31 2.60
N PHE A 86 -1.30 -17.73 1.59
CA PHE A 86 -0.48 -16.52 1.72
C PHE A 86 -0.75 -15.51 0.59
N PRO A 87 -1.98 -14.97 0.50
CA PRO A 87 -2.34 -14.10 -0.60
C PRO A 87 -1.76 -12.70 -0.44
N ALA A 88 -0.76 -12.37 -1.25
CA ALA A 88 -0.20 -11.02 -1.39
C ALA A 88 -0.87 -10.24 -2.53
N ILE A 89 -2.21 -10.20 -2.55
CA ILE A 89 -2.98 -9.67 -3.69
C ILE A 89 -3.41 -8.21 -3.55
N SER A 90 -3.19 -7.57 -2.41
CA SER A 90 -3.46 -6.13 -2.24
C SER A 90 -2.51 -5.31 -3.11
N GLU A 91 -3.07 -4.44 -3.97
CA GLU A 91 -2.26 -3.63 -4.89
C GLU A 91 -2.25 -2.14 -4.55
N HIS A 92 -3.34 -1.62 -3.98
CA HIS A 92 -3.53 -0.20 -3.74
C HIS A 92 -3.54 0.08 -2.24
N HIS A 93 -2.77 1.08 -1.80
CA HIS A 93 -2.83 1.54 -0.41
C HIS A 93 -3.00 3.06 -0.39
N LEU A 94 -4.10 3.51 0.21
CA LEU A 94 -4.37 4.91 0.51
C LEU A 94 -3.98 5.16 1.97
N THR A 95 -3.23 6.22 2.22
CA THR A 95 -2.78 6.57 3.58
C THR A 95 -3.13 8.00 3.91
N ALA A 96 -3.45 8.23 5.18
CA ALA A 96 -3.67 9.56 5.72
C ALA A 96 -3.15 9.63 7.16
N GLY A 97 -2.71 10.80 7.58
CA GLY A 97 -2.26 11.00 8.95
C GLY A 97 -2.12 12.46 9.31
N ALA A 98 -1.97 12.71 10.60
CA ALA A 98 -1.74 14.04 11.12
C ALA A 98 -0.82 13.98 12.34
N SER A 99 -0.07 15.04 12.57
CA SER A 99 0.58 15.27 13.86
C SER A 99 0.30 16.65 14.42
N TYR A 100 0.20 16.73 15.73
CA TYR A 100 -0.14 17.93 16.48
C TYR A 100 0.89 18.21 17.57
N LYS A 101 1.55 19.37 17.50
CA LYS A 101 2.47 19.87 18.53
C LYS A 101 1.66 20.33 19.74
N LEU A 102 1.55 19.45 20.72
CA LEU A 102 0.79 19.68 21.95
C LEU A 102 1.50 20.72 22.84
N THR A 103 2.82 20.61 22.97
CA THR A 103 3.69 21.56 23.68
C THR A 103 4.99 21.77 22.88
N PRO A 104 5.89 22.69 23.28
CA PRO A 104 7.22 22.80 22.65
C PRO A 104 8.05 21.50 22.71
N THR A 105 7.74 20.61 23.66
CA THR A 105 8.45 19.34 23.88
C THR A 105 7.67 18.11 23.44
N TRP A 106 6.34 18.19 23.32
CA TRP A 106 5.48 17.05 22.99
C TRP A 106 4.74 17.22 21.67
N GLU A 107 4.76 16.18 20.86
CA GLU A 107 3.96 16.04 19.63
C GLU A 107 3.20 14.71 19.67
N LEU A 108 1.92 14.74 19.30
CA LEU A 108 1.09 13.55 19.13
C LEU A 108 0.81 13.31 17.66
N GLY A 109 0.70 12.05 17.25
CA GLY A 109 0.40 11.67 15.88
C GLY A 109 -0.68 10.61 15.79
N ALA A 110 -1.39 10.60 14.68
CA ALA A 110 -2.29 9.54 14.28
C ALA A 110 -2.17 9.31 12.77
N SER A 111 -2.30 8.06 12.33
CA SER A 111 -2.34 7.72 10.91
C SER A 111 -3.21 6.49 10.68
N ALA A 112 -3.69 6.35 9.45
CA ALA A 112 -4.44 5.21 9.00
C ALA A 112 -4.11 4.88 7.55
N PHE A 113 -4.33 3.64 7.16
CA PHE A 113 -4.32 3.20 5.79
C PHE A 113 -5.56 2.38 5.46
N TRP A 114 -5.90 2.37 4.18
CA TRP A 114 -6.89 1.51 3.59
C TRP A 114 -6.35 0.95 2.28
N SER A 115 -6.38 -0.37 2.15
CA SER A 115 -6.26 -1.06 0.88
C SER A 115 -7.66 -1.52 0.47
N PRO A 116 -8.25 -0.95 -0.60
CA PRO A 116 -9.50 -1.43 -1.16
C PRO A 116 -9.45 -2.92 -1.48
N GLU A 117 -10.63 -3.53 -1.58
CA GLU A 117 -10.75 -4.93 -1.98
C GLU A 117 -10.12 -5.16 -3.36
N ASN A 118 -9.25 -6.17 -3.44
CA ASN A 118 -8.84 -6.76 -4.71
C ASN A 118 -9.25 -8.23 -4.74
N THR A 119 -9.78 -8.68 -5.88
CA THR A 119 -10.21 -10.06 -6.09
C THR A 119 -9.46 -10.65 -7.27
N VAL A 120 -8.79 -11.78 -7.05
CA VAL A 120 -8.16 -12.59 -8.08
C VAL A 120 -8.92 -13.90 -8.18
N THR A 121 -9.24 -14.33 -9.39
CA THR A 121 -9.88 -15.62 -9.68
C THR A 121 -8.93 -16.44 -10.54
N ASN A 122 -8.84 -17.74 -10.29
CA ASN A 122 -7.95 -18.61 -11.05
C ASN A 122 -8.41 -18.72 -12.51
N ASN A 123 -7.45 -18.85 -13.43
CA ASN A 123 -7.76 -19.05 -14.85
C ASN A 123 -7.98 -20.55 -15.12
N PRO A 124 -9.18 -20.98 -15.54
CA PRO A 124 -9.46 -22.39 -15.85
C PRO A 124 -8.61 -22.97 -17.00
N ALA A 125 -8.05 -22.09 -17.86
CA ALA A 125 -7.16 -22.45 -18.95
C ALA A 125 -5.66 -22.27 -18.59
N GLY A 126 -5.36 -21.85 -17.36
CA GLY A 126 -3.99 -21.63 -16.87
C GLY A 126 -3.26 -22.92 -16.48
N SER A 127 -2.03 -22.77 -15.99
CA SER A 127 -1.16 -23.89 -15.55
C SER A 127 -1.56 -24.51 -14.20
N ASP A 128 -2.51 -23.92 -13.49
CA ASP A 128 -3.08 -24.43 -12.23
C ASP A 128 -3.83 -25.76 -12.45
N SER A 129 -3.26 -26.86 -11.95
CA SER A 129 -3.84 -28.21 -12.06
C SER A 129 -5.19 -28.36 -11.35
N TYR A 130 -5.49 -27.54 -10.33
CA TYR A 130 -6.80 -27.52 -9.69
C TYR A 130 -7.85 -26.89 -10.62
N ALA A 131 -7.47 -25.81 -11.32
CA ALA A 131 -8.33 -25.12 -12.28
C ALA A 131 -8.64 -26.00 -13.50
N GLN A 132 -7.62 -26.69 -14.03
CA GLN A 132 -7.75 -27.64 -15.15
C GLN A 132 -8.67 -28.83 -14.81
N GLY A 133 -8.75 -29.21 -13.54
CA GLY A 133 -9.70 -30.21 -13.03
C GLY A 133 -11.15 -29.73 -12.93
N GLY A 134 -11.46 -28.53 -13.39
CA GLY A 134 -12.78 -27.89 -13.29
C GLY A 134 -13.02 -27.12 -11.99
N GLY A 135 -12.00 -26.99 -11.14
CA GLY A 135 -12.06 -26.22 -9.90
C GLY A 135 -12.06 -24.71 -10.17
N ARG A 136 -12.81 -23.96 -9.36
CA ARG A 136 -12.73 -22.50 -9.34
C ARG A 136 -12.34 -22.03 -7.96
N SER A 137 -11.29 -21.23 -7.90
CA SER A 137 -10.79 -20.58 -6.70
C SER A 137 -10.75 -19.08 -6.93
N PHE A 138 -11.16 -18.33 -5.92
CA PHE A 138 -10.97 -16.89 -5.89
C PHE A 138 -10.46 -16.50 -4.52
N VAL A 139 -9.68 -15.44 -4.47
CA VAL A 139 -9.24 -14.81 -3.24
C VAL A 139 -9.59 -13.34 -3.33
N SER A 140 -10.25 -12.82 -2.30
CA SER A 140 -10.59 -11.42 -2.13
C SER A 140 -9.91 -10.92 -0.86
N MET A 141 -9.28 -9.75 -0.92
CA MET A 141 -8.61 -9.14 0.22
C MET A 141 -8.85 -7.64 0.28
N GLU A 142 -9.35 -7.19 1.43
CA GLU A 142 -9.38 -5.79 1.85
C GLU A 142 -8.54 -5.65 3.12
N GLN A 143 -7.84 -4.52 3.30
CA GLN A 143 -7.06 -4.25 4.50
C GLN A 143 -7.27 -2.84 5.02
N TYR A 144 -7.18 -2.69 6.33
CA TYR A 144 -7.19 -1.41 7.01
C TYR A 144 -6.27 -1.46 8.21
N GLY A 145 -5.74 -0.32 8.61
CA GLY A 145 -4.96 -0.21 9.83
C GLY A 145 -4.86 1.23 10.29
N ALA A 146 -4.58 1.39 11.57
CA ALA A 146 -4.39 2.68 12.19
C ALA A 146 -3.27 2.63 13.23
N GLN A 147 -2.65 3.78 13.47
CA GLN A 147 -1.56 3.95 14.42
C GLN A 147 -1.72 5.28 15.15
N ILE A 148 -1.32 5.30 16.42
CA ILE A 148 -1.11 6.51 17.20
C ILE A 148 0.37 6.60 17.63
N SER A 149 0.88 7.81 17.83
CA SER A 149 2.26 8.03 18.27
C SER A 149 2.38 9.25 19.19
N ALA A 150 3.43 9.25 20.02
CA ALA A 150 3.81 10.39 20.83
C ALA A 150 5.33 10.57 20.74
N LYS A 151 5.77 11.81 20.56
CA LYS A 151 7.19 12.19 20.46
C LYS A 151 7.49 13.24 21.53
N MET A 152 8.54 12.99 22.31
CA MET A 152 9.05 13.91 23.32
C MET A 152 10.47 14.36 22.96
N LYS A 153 10.75 15.66 23.04
CA LYS A 153 12.11 16.23 22.94
C LYS A 153 12.63 16.51 24.36
N PHE A 154 13.87 16.11 24.62
CA PHE A 154 14.61 16.36 25.86
C PHE A 154 15.48 17.61 25.72
#